data_AF-A0A960BWQ3-F1
#
_entry.id   AF-A0A960BWQ3-F1
#
_cell.length_a   1.000
_cell.length_b   1.000
_cell.length_c   1.000
_cell.angle_alpha   90.00
_cell.angle_beta   90.00
_cell.angle_gamma   90.00
#
_symmetry.space_group_name_H-M   'P 1'
#
loop_
_entity.id
_entity.type
_entity.pdbx_description
1 polymer ?
#
loop_
_entity_poly.entity_id
_entity_poly.type
_entity_poly.pdbx_seq_one_letter_code
_entity_poly.pdbx_strand_id
1 'polypeptide(L)'
;AGDLEDRDDDDAIALFNAVYRRWHHGELDVAMPGGETGAQVLDRYLPVVADLRHRLLDGDDPNGDIIVVSHGAAIRLVAATLAGVDNGFVLENHLANIEAIALSPLAGDRWHCLQWGSAVPPSQPESNARPECDAPGVVDPMG
;
A
#
# COMPACT_ATOMS: atom_id res chain seq x y z
N ALA A 1 -20.25 0.96 5.63
CA ALA A 1 -20.45 1.83 6.80
C ALA A 1 -20.47 3.28 6.35
N GLY A 2 -21.42 4.05 6.87
CA GLY A 2 -21.58 5.49 6.59
C GLY A 2 -22.78 5.80 5.69
N ASP A 3 -22.93 7.07 5.35
CA ASP A 3 -24.15 7.61 4.69
C ASP A 3 -24.28 7.17 3.23
N LEU A 4 -23.21 6.61 2.65
CA LEU A 4 -23.16 6.09 1.28
C LEU A 4 -23.34 4.56 1.22
N GLU A 5 -23.40 3.88 2.36
CA GLU A 5 -23.61 2.43 2.40
C GLU A 5 -24.97 2.06 1.78
N ASP A 6 -24.99 0.97 1.02
CA ASP A 6 -26.16 0.45 0.30
C ASP A 6 -26.79 1.41 -0.74
N ARG A 7 -26.07 2.48 -1.11
CA ARG A 7 -26.46 3.37 -2.20
C ARG A 7 -25.68 3.07 -3.47
N ASP A 8 -26.38 3.02 -4.60
CA ASP A 8 -25.84 2.78 -5.93
C ASP A 8 -26.16 3.91 -6.93
N ASP A 9 -26.70 5.03 -6.43
CA ASP A 9 -27.02 6.21 -7.24
C ASP A 9 -25.78 7.02 -7.64
N ASP A 10 -25.91 7.76 -8.75
CA ASP A 10 -24.81 8.55 -9.34
C ASP A 10 -24.21 9.56 -8.37
N ASP A 11 -25.01 10.16 -7.48
CA ASP A 11 -24.54 11.14 -6.50
C ASP A 11 -23.66 10.47 -5.44
N ALA A 12 -24.09 9.30 -4.94
CA ALA A 12 -23.31 8.49 -4.00
C ALA A 12 -21.98 8.04 -4.62
N ILE A 13 -22.01 7.55 -5.86
CA ILE A 13 -20.81 7.12 -6.61
C ILE A 13 -19.86 8.31 -6.83
N ALA A 14 -20.38 9.47 -7.25
CA ALA A 14 -19.60 10.66 -7.48
C ALA A 14 -18.92 11.17 -6.20
N LEU A 15 -19.66 11.18 -5.09
CA LEU A 15 -19.13 11.61 -3.79
C LEU A 15 -18.07 10.65 -3.25
N PHE A 16 -18.32 9.34 -3.33
CA PHE A 16 -17.33 8.32 -2.98
C PHE A 16 -16.03 8.52 -3.77
N ASN A 17 -16.13 8.65 -5.10
CA ASN A 17 -14.97 8.82 -5.97
C ASN A 17 -14.24 10.15 -5.72
N ALA A 18 -14.95 11.22 -5.35
CA ALA A 18 -14.34 12.49 -5.00
C ALA A 18 -13.49 12.39 -3.72
N VAL A 19 -14.01 11.77 -2.66
CA VAL A 19 -13.27 11.56 -1.41
C VAL A 19 -12.11 10.58 -1.62
N TYR A 20 -12.35 9.48 -2.31
CA TYR A 20 -11.34 8.47 -2.57
C TYR A 20 -10.15 9.02 -3.38
N ARG A 21 -10.39 9.90 -4.36
CA ARG A 21 -9.31 10.61 -5.06
C ARG A 21 -8.48 11.49 -4.13
N ARG A 22 -9.12 12.21 -3.22
CA ARG A 22 -8.42 13.06 -2.24
C ARG A 22 -7.50 12.24 -1.33
N TRP A 23 -7.92 11.05 -0.92
CA TRP A 23 -7.07 10.12 -0.16
C TRP A 23 -5.80 9.76 -0.93
N HIS A 24 -5.92 9.44 -2.22
CA HIS A 24 -4.77 9.17 -3.11
C HIS A 24 -3.96 10.43 -3.45
N HIS A 25 -4.46 11.62 -3.17
CA HIS A 25 -3.67 12.86 -3.22
C HIS A 25 -3.04 13.23 -1.87
N GLY A 26 -3.11 12.34 -0.87
CA GLY A 26 -2.49 12.51 0.45
C GLY A 26 -3.39 13.19 1.48
N GLU A 27 -4.62 13.57 1.12
CA GLU A 27 -5.58 14.17 2.05
C GLU A 27 -6.31 13.08 2.87
N LEU A 28 -5.55 12.33 3.67
CA LEU A 28 -6.05 11.14 4.38
C LEU A 28 -6.98 11.45 5.55
N ASP A 29 -6.99 12.68 6.07
CA ASP A 29 -7.85 13.11 7.18
C ASP A 29 -9.30 13.42 6.73
N VAL A 30 -9.58 13.38 5.42
CA VAL A 30 -10.93 13.60 4.89
C VAL A 30 -11.78 12.36 5.17
N ALA A 31 -12.92 12.51 5.83
CA ALA A 31 -13.84 11.41 6.07
C ALA A 31 -14.72 11.12 4.86
N MET A 32 -14.99 9.84 4.61
CA MET A 32 -16.18 9.45 3.86
C MET A 32 -17.42 9.92 4.64
N PRO A 33 -18.50 10.44 4.01
CA PRO A 33 -19.70 10.88 4.72
C PRO A 33 -20.25 9.81 5.68
N GLY A 34 -20.36 10.16 6.97
CA GLY A 34 -20.78 9.24 8.03
C GLY A 34 -19.84 8.05 8.30
N GLY A 35 -18.65 8.03 7.70
CA GLY A 35 -17.71 6.90 7.70
C GLY A 35 -16.31 7.25 8.16
N GLU A 36 -15.36 6.39 7.79
CA GLU A 36 -13.95 6.51 8.16
C GLU A 36 -13.21 7.55 7.30
N THR A 37 -12.14 8.10 7.86
CA THR A 37 -11.06 8.78 7.12
C THR A 37 -10.13 7.76 6.48
N GLY A 38 -9.35 8.18 5.47
CA GLY A 38 -8.33 7.33 4.86
C GLY A 38 -7.27 6.90 5.87
N ALA A 39 -6.89 7.80 6.79
CA ALA A 39 -5.95 7.51 7.88
C ALA A 39 -6.47 6.39 8.80
N GLN A 40 -7.74 6.46 9.23
CA GLN A 40 -8.35 5.41 10.05
C GLN A 40 -8.38 4.05 9.36
N VAL A 41 -8.65 4.01 8.04
CA VAL A 41 -8.59 2.77 7.25
C VAL A 41 -7.18 2.18 7.27
N LEU A 42 -6.15 3.01 7.07
CA LEU A 42 -4.76 2.57 7.09
C LEU A 42 -4.32 2.11 8.48
N ASP A 43 -4.66 2.85 9.53
CA ASP A 43 -4.28 2.58 10.92
C ASP A 43 -4.77 1.22 11.41
N ARG A 44 -5.95 0.77 10.97
CA ARG A 44 -6.47 -0.56 11.33
C ARG A 44 -5.95 -1.68 10.43
N TYR A 45 -5.50 -1.37 9.21
CA TYR A 45 -5.14 -2.38 8.21
C TYR A 45 -3.65 -2.69 8.21
N LEU A 46 -2.79 -1.66 8.19
CA LEU A 46 -1.35 -1.82 8.08
C LEU A 46 -0.74 -2.69 9.19
N PRO A 47 -1.14 -2.56 10.47
CA PRO A 47 -0.60 -3.43 11.53
C PRO A 47 -0.92 -4.91 11.32
N VAL A 48 -2.10 -5.23 10.75
CA VAL A 48 -2.49 -6.62 10.46
C VAL A 48 -1.62 -7.21 9.35
N VAL A 49 -1.32 -6.43 8.31
CA VAL A 49 -0.44 -6.88 7.22
C VAL A 49 1.00 -7.06 7.71
N ALA A 50 1.50 -6.14 8.54
CA ALA A 50 2.82 -6.24 9.14
C ALA A 50 2.95 -7.50 10.02
N ASP A 51 1.97 -7.78 10.87
CA ASP A 51 1.94 -8.99 11.69
C ASP A 51 1.89 -10.28 10.86
N LEU A 52 1.05 -10.31 9.81
CA LEU A 52 0.99 -11.46 8.89
C LEU A 52 2.33 -11.71 8.20
N ARG A 53 2.97 -10.66 7.70
CA ARG A 53 4.29 -10.73 7.07
C ARG A 53 5.33 -11.28 8.02
N HIS A 54 5.43 -10.70 9.22
CA HIS A 54 6.40 -11.13 10.22
C HIS A 54 6.22 -12.61 10.60
N ARG A 55 4.98 -13.06 10.78
CA ARG A 55 4.69 -14.44 11.23
C ARG A 55 4.86 -15.49 10.14
N LEU A 56 4.66 -15.13 8.87
CA LEU A 56 4.47 -16.13 7.80
C LEU A 56 5.44 -15.96 6.61
N LEU A 57 6.04 -14.78 6.42
CA LEU A 57 6.94 -14.50 5.28
C LEU A 57 8.40 -14.21 5.68
N ASP A 58 8.64 -13.56 6.82
CA ASP A 58 10.00 -13.14 7.22
C ASP A 58 10.79 -14.20 8.03
N GLY A 59 10.26 -15.41 8.22
CA GLY A 59 10.93 -16.49 8.98
C GLY A 59 11.97 -17.29 8.18
N ASP A 60 12.76 -18.12 8.89
CA ASP A 60 13.82 -18.96 8.31
C ASP A 60 13.30 -20.08 7.37
N ASP A 61 12.00 -20.39 7.45
CA ASP A 61 11.28 -21.31 6.58
C ASP A 61 9.99 -20.62 6.10
N PRO A 62 10.07 -19.76 5.07
CA PRO A 62 8.92 -18.99 4.60
C PRO A 62 7.87 -19.94 4.03
N ASN A 63 6.75 -20.05 4.74
CA ASN A 63 5.65 -20.93 4.36
C ASN A 63 4.77 -20.28 3.28
N GLY A 64 5.22 -20.35 2.02
CA GLY A 64 4.40 -20.03 0.84
C GLY A 64 3.84 -18.60 0.80
N ASP A 65 2.78 -18.41 0.01
CA ASP A 65 2.11 -17.13 -0.17
C ASP A 65 0.90 -16.96 0.77
N ILE A 66 0.59 -15.72 1.13
CA ILE A 66 -0.61 -15.37 1.91
C ILE A 66 -1.64 -14.71 0.98
N ILE A 67 -2.90 -15.13 1.09
CA ILE A 67 -4.03 -14.48 0.43
C ILE A 67 -4.84 -13.69 1.46
N VAL A 68 -4.96 -12.38 1.24
CA VAL A 68 -5.80 -11.49 2.06
C VAL A 68 -7.00 -11.04 1.22
N VAL A 69 -8.20 -11.40 1.68
CA VAL A 69 -9.45 -11.00 1.02
C VAL A 69 -9.98 -9.73 1.66
N SER A 70 -10.30 -8.73 0.84
CA SER A 70 -10.72 -7.43 1.32
C SER A 70 -11.60 -6.69 0.32
N HIS A 71 -11.97 -5.46 0.65
CA HIS A 71 -12.80 -4.61 -0.20
C HIS A 71 -11.94 -3.84 -1.20
N GLY A 72 -12.46 -3.64 -2.42
CA GLY A 72 -11.70 -3.08 -3.53
C GLY A 72 -11.11 -1.69 -3.28
N ALA A 73 -11.77 -0.83 -2.51
CA ALA A 73 -11.21 0.48 -2.15
C ALA A 73 -10.11 0.37 -1.08
N ALA A 74 -10.34 -0.45 -0.04
CA ALA A 74 -9.38 -0.62 1.05
C ALA A 74 -8.09 -1.28 0.57
N ILE A 75 -8.18 -2.38 -0.19
CA ILE A 75 -6.99 -3.11 -0.64
C ILE A 75 -6.12 -2.28 -1.58
N ARG A 76 -6.74 -1.47 -2.45
CA ARG A 76 -6.02 -0.57 -3.36
C ARG A 76 -5.31 0.55 -2.58
N LEU A 77 -5.99 1.18 -1.62
CA LEU A 77 -5.37 2.20 -0.77
C LEU A 77 -4.17 1.64 0.02
N VAL A 78 -4.35 0.46 0.64
CA VAL A 78 -3.31 -0.19 1.44
C VAL A 78 -2.13 -0.64 0.58
N ALA A 79 -2.38 -1.30 -0.54
CA ALA A 79 -1.31 -1.75 -1.43
C ALA A 79 -0.52 -0.59 -2.03
N ALA A 80 -1.19 0.49 -2.43
CA ALA A 80 -0.54 1.70 -2.91
C ALA A 80 0.37 2.31 -1.83
N THR A 81 -0.11 2.34 -0.58
CA THR A 81 0.65 2.86 0.57
C THR A 81 1.87 1.98 0.87
N LEU A 82 1.70 0.66 0.93
CA LEU A 82 2.76 -0.30 1.26
C LEU A 82 3.87 -0.37 0.21
N ALA A 83 3.47 -0.36 -1.06
CA ALA A 83 4.37 -0.57 -2.19
C ALA A 83 4.68 0.72 -2.95
N GLY A 84 4.29 1.90 -2.43
CA GLY A 84 4.53 3.21 -3.05
C GLY A 84 4.09 3.29 -4.52
N VAL A 85 2.95 2.68 -4.86
CA VAL A 85 2.43 2.69 -6.24
C VAL A 85 1.97 4.10 -6.59
N ASP A 86 2.21 4.53 -7.83
CA ASP A 86 1.78 5.83 -8.31
C ASP A 86 0.25 6.02 -8.17
N ASN A 87 -0.15 7.15 -7.60
CA ASN A 87 -1.56 7.43 -7.30
C ASN A 87 -2.39 7.64 -8.58
N GLY A 88 -1.81 8.15 -9.66
CA GLY A 88 -2.47 8.25 -10.96
C GLY A 88 -2.80 6.86 -11.50
N PHE A 89 -1.82 5.95 -11.48
CA PHE A 89 -2.01 4.56 -11.86
C PHE A 89 -3.11 3.89 -11.02
N VAL A 90 -3.13 4.07 -9.71
CA VAL A 90 -4.12 3.46 -8.80
C VAL A 90 -5.55 3.94 -9.09
N LEU A 91 -5.70 5.22 -9.47
CA LEU A 91 -7.00 5.81 -9.80
C LEU A 91 -7.51 5.39 -11.17
N GLU A 92 -6.62 5.16 -12.13
CA GLU A 92 -6.99 4.69 -13.48
C GLU A 92 -7.23 3.18 -13.53
N ASN A 93 -6.55 2.41 -12.68
CA ASN A 93 -6.61 0.95 -12.67
C ASN A 93 -7.48 0.48 -11.50
N HIS A 94 -8.80 0.46 -11.72
CA HIS A 94 -9.73 -0.19 -10.79
C HIS A 94 -9.52 -1.71 -10.78
N LEU A 95 -9.75 -2.35 -9.63
CA LEU A 95 -9.82 -3.81 -9.55
C LEU A 95 -11.24 -4.27 -9.81
N ALA A 96 -11.42 -5.16 -10.77
CA ALA A 96 -12.67 -5.89 -10.92
C ALA A 96 -12.84 -6.91 -9.79
N ASN A 97 -14.07 -7.39 -9.59
CA ASN A 97 -14.32 -8.47 -8.64
C ASN A 97 -13.48 -9.69 -8.99
N ILE A 98 -12.88 -10.33 -7.97
CA ILE A 98 -12.00 -11.52 -8.08
C ILE A 98 -10.58 -11.20 -8.56
N GLU A 99 -10.29 -9.97 -9.00
CA GLU A 99 -8.91 -9.57 -9.27
C GLU A 99 -8.12 -9.36 -7.97
N ALA A 100 -6.79 -9.47 -8.10
CA ALA A 100 -5.86 -9.39 -6.98
C ALA A 100 -4.72 -8.41 -7.26
N ILE A 101 -4.10 -7.93 -6.18
CA ILE A 101 -2.81 -7.24 -6.21
C ILE A 101 -1.78 -8.20 -5.63
N ALA A 102 -0.70 -8.45 -6.37
CA ALA A 102 0.41 -9.27 -5.89
C ALA A 102 1.52 -8.36 -5.35
N LEU A 103 1.90 -8.56 -4.09
CA LEU A 103 2.99 -7.86 -3.44
C LEU A 103 4.08 -8.85 -3.02
N SER A 104 5.33 -8.45 -3.17
CA SER A 104 6.49 -9.20 -2.66
C SER A 104 7.19 -8.42 -1.56
N PRO A 105 7.56 -9.06 -0.44
CA PRO A 105 8.29 -8.39 0.64
C PRO A 105 9.68 -7.96 0.17
N LEU A 106 10.10 -6.76 0.57
CA LEU A 106 11.46 -6.24 0.44
C LEU A 106 12.09 -6.09 1.83
N ALA A 107 13.40 -5.84 1.92
CA ALA A 107 14.07 -5.58 3.20
C ALA A 107 13.36 -4.49 4.05
N GLY A 108 13.28 -4.73 5.36
CA GLY A 108 12.48 -3.93 6.30
C GLY A 108 10.99 -4.13 6.07
N ASP A 109 10.16 -3.11 6.35
CA ASP A 109 8.70 -3.19 6.18
C ASP A 109 8.21 -2.86 4.76
N ARG A 110 9.13 -2.78 3.79
CA ARG A 110 8.82 -2.36 2.42
C ARG A 110 8.25 -3.50 1.58
N TRP A 111 7.47 -3.12 0.58
CA TRP A 111 6.86 -4.04 -0.39
C TRP A 111 7.13 -3.60 -1.81
N HIS A 112 7.19 -4.57 -2.72
CA HIS A 112 7.22 -4.36 -4.15
C HIS A 112 5.88 -4.82 -4.75
N CYS A 113 5.24 -3.99 -5.58
CA CYS A 113 4.03 -4.40 -6.30
C CYS A 113 4.40 -5.10 -7.60
N LEU A 114 4.10 -6.39 -7.71
CA LEU A 114 4.40 -7.21 -8.88
C LEU A 114 3.29 -7.11 -9.94
N GLN A 115 2.04 -7.03 -9.49
CA GLN A 115 0.86 -7.08 -10.36
C GLN A 115 -0.32 -6.34 -9.73
N TRP A 116 -1.12 -5.69 -10.57
CA TRP A 116 -2.34 -4.98 -10.17
C TRP A 116 -3.50 -5.36 -11.08
N GLY A 117 -4.30 -6.34 -10.66
CA GLY A 117 -5.35 -6.92 -11.51
C GLY A 117 -4.74 -7.49 -12.79
N SER A 118 -5.22 -7.05 -13.94
CA SER A 118 -4.65 -7.39 -15.26
C SER A 118 -3.50 -6.49 -15.71
N ALA A 119 -3.15 -5.45 -14.94
CA ALA A 119 -2.10 -4.49 -15.24
C ALA A 119 -0.79 -4.79 -14.47
N VAL A 120 0.32 -4.28 -15.01
CA VAL A 120 1.61 -4.24 -14.32
C VAL A 120 1.86 -2.80 -13.86
N PRO A 121 2.13 -2.55 -12.57
CA PRO A 121 2.41 -1.20 -12.09
C PRO A 121 3.71 -0.65 -12.73
N PRO A 122 3.82 0.66 -12.95
CA PRO A 122 5.06 1.27 -13.42
C PRO A 122 6.20 0.92 -12.45
N SER A 123 7.37 0.57 -12.99
CA SER A 123 8.53 0.25 -12.18
C SER A 123 8.88 1.44 -11.29
N GLN A 124 8.87 1.24 -9.97
CA GLN A 124 9.32 2.27 -9.05
C GLN A 124 10.78 2.61 -9.36
N PRO A 125 11.15 3.89 -9.38
CA PRO A 125 12.56 4.24 -9.45
C PRO A 125 13.25 3.59 -8.24
N GLU A 126 14.24 2.76 -8.52
CA GLU A 126 15.07 2.13 -7.51
C GLU A 126 15.55 3.21 -6.54
N SER A 127 15.09 3.12 -5.28
CA SER A 127 15.55 4.02 -4.23
C SER A 127 17.05 3.79 -4.15
N ASN A 128 17.84 4.73 -4.66
CA ASN A 128 19.30 4.64 -4.70
C ASN A 128 19.82 4.64 -3.26
N ALA A 129 19.78 3.48 -2.61
CA ALA A 129 20.52 3.21 -1.41
C ALA A 129 21.98 3.22 -1.85
N ARG A 130 22.65 4.36 -1.65
CA ARG A 130 24.11 4.41 -1.73
C ARG A 130 24.64 3.28 -0.84
N PRO A 131 25.50 2.37 -1.33
CA PRO A 131 26.24 1.53 -0.41
C PRO A 131 27.08 2.46 0.49
N GLU A 132 26.92 2.28 1.81
CA GLU A 132 27.78 2.89 2.82
C GLU A 132 29.24 2.66 2.41
N CYS A 133 29.98 3.76 2.29
CA CYS A 133 31.43 3.66 2.21
C CYS A 133 31.91 3.38 3.63
N ASP A 134 32.07 2.09 3.94
CA ASP A 134 32.78 1.60 5.11
C ASP A 134 34.13 2.33 5.21
N ALA A 135 34.30 3.12 6.26
CA ALA A 135 35.60 3.61 6.67
C ALA A 135 36.21 2.58 7.63
N PRO A 136 37.44 2.13 7.36
CA PRO A 136 38.29 1.71 8.46
C PRO A 136 39.65 2.40 8.43
N GLY A 137 40.10 2.79 9.62
CA GLY A 137 41.53 2.84 9.92
C GLY A 137 42.04 4.21 10.36
N VAL A 138 41.86 4.49 11.65
CA VAL A 138 42.84 5.27 12.42
C VAL A 138 44.23 4.70 12.15
N VAL A 139 45.12 5.52 11.58
CA VAL A 139 46.56 5.45 11.79
C VAL A 139 47.11 6.87 11.90
N ASP A 140 47.47 7.25 13.13
CA ASP A 140 48.53 8.22 13.38
C ASP A 140 49.47 7.55 14.40
N PRO A 141 50.75 7.40 14.09
CA PRO A 141 51.70 8.23 14.82
C PRO A 141 52.93 8.58 13.97
N MET A 142 53.00 9.79 13.43
CA MET A 142 54.26 10.53 13.30
C MET A 142 53.95 12.03 13.34
N GLY A 143 53.82 12.54 14.57
CA GLY A 143 53.67 13.96 14.91
C GLY A 143 53.19 14.16 16.33
#